data_AF-A0A5K1GJ28-F1
#
_entry.id   AF-A0A5K1GJ28-F1
#
_cell.length_a   1.000
_cell.length_b   1.000
_cell.length_c   1.000
_cell.angle_alpha   90.00
_cell.angle_beta   90.00
_cell.angle_gamma   90.00
#
_symmetry.space_group_name_H-M   'P 1'
#
loop_
_entity.id
_entity.type
_entity.pdbx_description
1 polymer ?
#
loop_
_entity_poly.entity_id
_entity_poly.type
_entity_poly.pdbx_seq_one_letter_code
_entity_poly.pdbx_strand_id
1 'polypeptide(L)' 'VTTIAGGRSNVAGYADGPSEDAKFSNDFDLVYDGSSCSLIVVDRGNAALRQILLHDDECSDQHISVVSS' A
#
# COMPACT_ATOMS: atom_id res chain seq x y z
N VAL A 1 -13.47 3.02 -7.24
CA VAL A 1 -12.89 2.91 -5.88
C VAL A 1 -12.64 1.44 -5.61
N THR A 2 -11.46 1.09 -5.13
CA THR A 2 -11.07 -0.28 -4.76
C THR A 2 -10.32 -0.26 -3.43
N THR A 3 -10.23 -1.41 -2.78
CA THR A 3 -9.48 -1.60 -1.54
C THR A 3 -8.18 -2.34 -1.86
N ILE A 4 -7.03 -1.75 -1.51
CA ILE A 4 -5.71 -2.31 -1.80
C ILE A 4 -5.33 -3.39 -0.77
N ALA A 5 -5.62 -3.17 0.52
CA ALA A 5 -5.34 -4.11 1.60
C ALA A 5 -6.34 -3.97 2.77
N GLY A 6 -6.45 -4.99 3.63
CA GLY A 6 -7.34 -5.01 4.79
C GLY A 6 -8.82 -5.25 4.45
N GLY A 7 -9.13 -5.75 3.26
CA GLY A 7 -10.50 -5.87 2.76
C GLY A 7 -11.35 -6.97 3.42
N ARG A 8 -10.74 -7.99 4.03
CA ARG A 8 -11.48 -9.14 4.59
C ARG A 8 -12.12 -8.85 5.96
N SER A 9 -11.59 -7.88 6.70
CA SER A 9 -12.11 -7.52 8.03
C SER A 9 -11.91 -6.03 8.30
N ASN A 10 -12.94 -5.38 8.84
CA ASN A 10 -12.88 -4.00 9.32
C ASN A 10 -12.35 -3.89 10.76
N VAL A 11 -11.81 -4.96 11.32
CA VAL A 11 -11.28 -4.99 12.69
C VAL A 11 -9.80 -4.62 12.66
N ALA A 12 -9.47 -3.52 13.35
CA ALA A 12 -8.09 -3.11 13.57
C ALA A 12 -7.29 -4.23 14.27
N GLY A 13 -6.03 -4.39 13.91
CA GLY A 13 -5.18 -5.41 14.51
C GLY A 13 -3.80 -5.47 13.88
N TYR A 14 -3.09 -6.56 14.17
CA TYR A 14 -1.74 -6.80 13.69
C TYR A 14 -1.67 -8.14 12.97
N ALA A 15 -1.53 -8.12 11.64
CA ALA A 15 -1.26 -9.32 10.86
C ALA A 15 -0.62 -8.94 9.53
N ASP A 16 0.48 -9.61 9.18
CA ASP A 16 1.00 -9.60 7.81
C ASP A 16 0.40 -10.77 7.02
N GLY A 17 0.55 -10.73 5.70
CA GLY A 17 0.05 -11.78 4.81
C GLY A 17 -0.39 -11.20 3.47
N PRO A 18 -1.19 -11.96 2.70
CA PRO A 18 -1.86 -11.44 1.52
C PRO A 18 -2.60 -10.13 1.84
N SER A 19 -2.68 -9.23 0.88
CA SER A 19 -3.21 -7.88 1.10
C SER A 19 -4.63 -7.88 1.71
N GLU A 20 -5.49 -8.83 1.32
CA GLU A 20 -6.83 -9.01 1.88
C GLU A 20 -6.87 -9.34 3.37
N ASP A 21 -5.88 -10.10 3.84
CA ASP A 21 -5.75 -10.65 5.20
C ASP A 21 -4.92 -9.78 6.15
N ALA A 22 -4.13 -8.86 5.58
CA ALA A 22 -3.32 -7.93 6.34
C ALA A 22 -4.20 -7.07 7.26
N LYS A 23 -3.76 -6.87 8.50
CA LYS A 23 -4.44 -6.03 9.49
C LYS A 23 -3.54 -4.91 9.94
N PHE A 24 -4.14 -3.72 10.02
CA PHE A 24 -3.51 -2.48 10.42
C PHE A 24 -4.22 -1.94 11.66
N SER A 25 -3.54 -1.09 12.43
CA SER A 25 -4.23 -0.30 13.45
C SER A 25 -5.08 0.80 12.80
N ASN A 26 -5.87 1.49 13.61
CA ASN A 26 -6.58 2.71 13.20
C ASN A 26 -5.71 3.97 13.28
N ASP A 27 -4.49 3.87 13.82
CA ASP A 27 -3.51 4.95 13.88
C ASP A 27 -2.33 4.62 12.96
N PHE A 28 -2.46 4.99 11.70
CA PHE A 28 -1.44 4.79 10.70
C PHE A 28 -1.25 6.01 9.79
N ASP A 29 -0.14 6.00 9.06
CA ASP A 29 0.16 6.94 7.99
C ASP A 29 0.65 6.18 6.75
N LEU A 30 0.64 6.84 5.59
CA LEU A 30 1.03 6.25 4.31
C LEU A 30 2.04 7.11 3.56
N VAL A 31 3.04 6.46 2.99
CA VAL A 31 3.98 7.07 2.04
C VAL A 31 4.06 6.19 0.81
N TYR A 32 3.91 6.78 -0.38
CA TYR A 32 4.17 6.07 -1.63
C TYR A 32 5.67 6.15 -1.97
N ASP A 33 6.28 4.99 -2.18
CA ASP A 33 7.62 4.86 -2.72
C ASP A 33 7.55 4.37 -4.18
N GLY A 34 7.64 5.31 -5.10
CA GLY A 34 7.64 5.02 -6.54
C GLY A 34 8.89 4.26 -6.99
N SER A 35 9.99 4.29 -6.24
CA SER A 35 11.22 3.57 -6.63
C SER A 35 11.09 2.06 -6.46
N SER A 36 10.31 1.62 -5.46
CA SER A 36 10.04 0.21 -5.18
C SER A 36 8.63 -0.23 -5.56
N CYS A 37 7.82 0.65 -6.17
CA CYS A 37 6.41 0.39 -6.44
C CYS A 37 5.66 -0.09 -5.18
N SER A 38 5.69 0.71 -4.11
CA SER A 38 5.14 0.28 -2.82
C SER A 38 4.45 1.38 -2.04
N LEU A 39 3.49 0.99 -1.20
CA LEU A 39 3.03 1.81 -0.09
C LEU A 39 3.76 1.39 1.18
N ILE A 40 4.40 2.36 1.82
CA ILE A 40 4.97 2.22 3.16
C ILE A 40 3.90 2.66 4.16
N VAL A 41 3.60 1.77 5.10
CA VAL A 41 2.62 2.01 6.17
C VAL A 41 3.37 2.25 7.47
N VAL A 42 3.16 3.42 8.07
CA VAL A 42 3.63 3.74 9.43
C VAL A 42 2.51 3.37 10.40
N ASP A 43 2.48 2.12 10.83
CA ASP A 43 1.42 1.55 11.67
C ASP A 43 1.71 1.82 13.16
N ARG A 44 1.48 3.07 13.59
CA ARG A 44 1.85 3.58 14.92
C ARG A 44 1.18 2.80 16.05
N GLY A 45 -0.10 2.47 15.91
CA GLY A 45 -0.84 1.70 16.91
C GLY A 45 -0.30 0.28 17.15
N ASN A 46 0.50 -0.22 16.20
CA ASN A 46 1.15 -1.52 16.26
C ASN A 46 2.68 -1.45 16.41
N ALA A 47 3.25 -0.24 16.53
CA ALA A 47 4.69 -0.01 16.57
C ALA A 47 5.46 -0.69 15.41
N ALA A 48 4.91 -0.64 14.19
CA ALA A 48 5.47 -1.33 13.03
C ALA A 48 5.59 -0.42 11.79
N LEU A 49 6.62 -0.67 10.99
CA LEU A 49 6.70 -0.22 9.60
C LEU A 49 6.37 -1.40 8.70
N ARG A 50 5.48 -1.20 7.72
CA ARG A 50 5.07 -2.25 6.78
C ARG A 50 5.22 -1.77 5.34
N GLN A 51 5.35 -2.73 4.43
CA GLN A 51 5.42 -2.48 3.00
C GLN A 51 4.32 -3.27 2.29
N ILE A 52 3.56 -2.59 1.45
CA ILE A 52 2.61 -3.20 0.53
C ILE A 52 3.18 -3.03 -0.88
N LEU A 53 3.55 -4.14 -1.51
CA LEU A 53 3.92 -4.17 -2.91
C LEU A 53 2.65 -3.95 -3.73
N LEU A 54 2.68 -2.95 -4.62
CA LEU A 54 1.61 -2.71 -5.57
C LEU A 54 1.86 -3.51 -6.85
N HIS A 55 0.83 -3.67 -7.66
CA HIS A 55 1.01 -4.32 -8.96
C HIS A 55 1.72 -3.37 -9.94
N ASP A 56 2.48 -3.91 -10.88
CA ASP A 56 3.28 -3.13 -11.83
C ASP A 56 2.43 -2.15 -12.66
N ASP A 57 1.16 -2.48 -12.92
CA ASP A 57 0.21 -1.62 -13.61
C ASP A 57 -0.25 -0.41 -12.78
N GLU A 58 -0.18 -0.50 -11.44
CA GLU A 58 -0.48 0.60 -10.52
C GLU A 58 0.70 1.56 -10.34
N CYS A 59 1.91 1.14 -10.71
CA CYS A 59 3.15 1.93 -10.59
C CYS A 59 3.73 2.38 -11.92
N SER A 60 3.26 1.84 -13.03
CA SER A 60 3.64 2.36 -14.33
C SER A 60 3.15 3.80 -14.44
N ASP A 61 4.07 4.75 -14.31
CA ASP A 61 3.87 6.12 -14.74
C ASP A 61 3.33 6.05 -16.17
N GLN A 62 2.03 6.28 -16.36
CA GLN A 62 1.54 6.79 -17.64
C GLN A 62 1.97 8.26 -17.79
N HIS A 63 3.26 8.53 -17.63
CA HIS A 63 3.89 9.62 -18.35
C HIS A 63 4.26 9.05 -19.71
N ILE A 64 3.24 8.92 -20.56
CA ILE A 64 3.45 8.85 -22.00
C ILE A 64 4.24 10.10 -22.34
N SER A 65 5.56 9.96 -22.42
CA SER A 65 6.42 10.92 -23.08
C SER A 65 6.11 10.77 -24.55
N VAL A 66 5.03 11.41 -25.01
CA VAL A 66 4.85 11.74 -26.43
C VAL A 66 5.92 12.78 -26.70
N VAL A 67 7.16 12.34 -26.89
CA VAL A 67 8.14 13.17 -27.56
C VAL A 67 7.83 13.01 -29.04
N SER A 68 6.93 13.87 -29.50
CA SER A 68 6.77 14.17 -30.91
C SER A 68 8.09 14.76 -31.41
N SER A 69 8.72 14.09 -32.38
CA SER A 69 9.54 14.61 -33.50
C SER A 69 10.06 13.44 -34.32
#